data_AF-A0AB35HEX9-F1
#
_entry.id   AF-A0AB35HEX9-F1
#
_cell.length_a   1.000
_cell.length_b   1.000
_cell.length_c   1.000
_cell.angle_alpha   90.00
_cell.angle_beta   90.00
_cell.angle_gamma   90.00
#
_symmetry.space_group_name_H-M   'P 1'
#
loop_
_entity.id
_entity.type
_entity.pdbx_description
1 polymer ?
#
loop_
_entity_poly.entity_id
_entity_poly.type
_entity_poly.pdbx_seq_one_letter_code
_entity_poly.pdbx_strand_id
1 'polypeptide(L)' 'CCEEREGKKVYLGSIPETIQIKDQERSIRKVFKVTERTISRDGQIFLIPEYEFETYWTDLEVPPHVVISLYHNH' A
#
# COMPACT_ATOMS: atom_id res chain seq x y z
N CYS A 1 4.62 -2.72 -10.07
CA CYS A 1 5.21 -3.73 -9.18
C CYS A 1 6.71 -3.58 -9.27
N CYS A 2 7.40 -3.55 -8.13
CA CYS A 2 8.86 -3.51 -8.05
C CYS A 2 9.33 -4.66 -7.16
N GLU A 3 10.37 -5.36 -7.58
CA GLU A 3 11.07 -6.35 -6.74
C GLU A 3 12.19 -5.62 -5.99
N GLU A 4 12.09 -5.54 -4.66
CA GLU A 4 13.08 -4.80 -3.85
C GLU A 4 14.30 -5.67 -3.54
N ARG A 5 14.07 -6.97 -3.37
CA ARG A 5 15.08 -8.02 -3.22
C ARG A 5 14.46 -9.35 -3.62
N GLU A 6 15.29 -10.37 -3.82
CA GLU A 6 14.81 -11.71 -4.12
C GLU A 6 13.74 -12.16 -3.11
N GLY A 7 12.62 -12.63 -3.65
CA GLY A 7 11.48 -13.10 -2.88
C GLY A 7 10.72 -12.03 -2.10
N LYS A 8 10.89 -10.75 -2.44
CA LYS A 8 10.08 -9.64 -1.90
C LYS A 8 9.62 -8.70 -3.03
N LYS A 9 8.31 -8.72 -3.30
CA LYS A 9 7.67 -7.83 -4.28
C LYS A 9 6.77 -6.83 -3.59
N VAL A 10 6.80 -5.59 -4.06
CA VAL A 10 5.95 -4.50 -3.56
C VAL A 10 5.06 -3.99 -4.69
N TYR A 11 3.76 -3.97 -4.41
CA TYR A 11 2.72 -3.45 -5.28
C TYR A 11 2.16 -2.19 -4.63
N LEU A 12 2.24 -1.08 -5.36
CA LEU A 12 1.69 0.20 -4.95
C LEU A 12 0.56 0.58 -5.89
N GLY A 13 -0.52 1.13 -5.34
CA GLY A 13 -1.63 1.63 -6.14
C GLY A 13 -2.54 2.55 -5.34
N SER A 14 -3.53 3.09 -6.04
CA SER A 14 -4.59 3.88 -5.43
C SER A 14 -5.89 3.69 -6.19
N ILE A 15 -7.00 3.63 -5.48
CA ILE A 15 -8.33 3.65 -6.07
C ILE A 15 -9.10 4.87 -5.55
N PRO A 16 -9.87 5.57 -6.41
CA PRO A 16 -10.78 6.62 -5.95
C PRO A 16 -11.91 5.99 -5.13
N GLU A 17 -12.33 6.70 -4.09
CA GLU A 17 -13.44 6.33 -3.21
C GLU A 17 -14.29 7.56 -2.96
N THR A 18 -15.60 7.40 -3.05
CA THR A 18 -16.55 8.46 -2.74
C THR A 18 -17.05 8.23 -1.32
N ILE A 19 -16.88 9.22 -0.45
CA ILE A 19 -17.39 9.17 0.93
C ILE A 19 -18.36 10.31 1.20
N GLN A 20 -19.30 10.06 2.10
CA GLN A 20 -20.24 11.07 2.59
C GLN A 20 -19.73 11.63 3.92
N ILE A 21 -19.46 12.94 3.97
CA ILE A 21 -19.09 13.66 5.19
C ILE A 21 -20.08 14.80 5.39
N LYS A 22 -20.84 14.79 6.49
CA LYS A 22 -21.78 15.87 6.86
C LYS A 22 -22.72 16.25 5.71
N ASP A 23 -23.36 15.25 5.11
CA ASP A 23 -24.28 15.39 3.97
C ASP A 23 -23.66 15.99 2.70
N GLN A 24 -22.32 16.00 2.61
CA GLN A 24 -21.58 16.36 1.42
C GLN A 24 -20.78 15.17 0.90
N GLU A 25 -20.91 14.94 -0.41
CA GLU A 25 -20.10 13.96 -1.12
C GLU A 25 -18.68 14.50 -1.30
N ARG A 26 -17.68 13.71 -0.91
CA ARG A 26 -16.27 14.01 -1.16
C ARG A 26 -15.62 12.83 -1.85
N SER A 27 -14.89 13.13 -2.91
CA SER A 27 -13.97 12.17 -3.51
C SER A 27 -12.68 12.18 -2.72
N ILE A 28 -12.30 11.03 -2.19
CA ILE A 28 -10.99 10.75 -1.64
C ILE A 28 -10.39 9.58 -2.42
N ARG A 29 -9.20 9.14 -2.04
CA ARG A 29 -8.63 7.91 -2.57
C ARG A 29 -8.08 7.04 -1.46
N LYS A 30 -8.16 5.74 -1.69
CA LYS A 30 -7.51 4.72 -0.88
C LYS A 30 -6.22 4.32 -1.56
N VAL A 31 -5.10 4.71 -0.97
CA VAL A 31 -3.76 4.27 -1.37
C VAL A 31 -3.48 2.94 -0.69
N PHE A 32 -2.85 2.02 -1.39
CA PHE A 32 -2.47 0.71 -0.84
C PHE A 32 -1.04 0.33 -1.19
N LYS A 33 -0.44 -0.42 -0.28
CA LYS A 33 0.83 -1.12 -0.46
C LYS A 33 0.62 -2.57 -0.09
N VAL A 34 0.88 -3.45 -1.07
CA VAL A 34 0.87 -4.89 -0.87
C VAL A 34 2.31 -5.37 -0.94
N THR A 35 2.77 -6.03 0.11
CA THR A 35 4.08 -6.70 0.12
C THR A 35 3.85 -8.20 0.05
N GLU A 36 4.34 -8.82 -1.02
CA GLU A 36 4.39 -10.27 -1.20
C GLU A 36 5.78 -10.76 -0.81
N ARG A 37 5.86 -11.74 0.09
CA ARG A 37 7.11 -12.38 0.50
C ARG A 37 7.05 -13.87 0.18
N THR A 38 8.03 -14.36 -0.56
CA THR A 38 8.25 -15.80 -0.82
C THR A 38 9.49 -16.32 -0.11
N ILE A 39 10.37 -15.42 0.37
CA ILE A 39 11.58 -15.75 1.14
C ILE A 39 11.61 -14.91 2.40
N SER A 40 11.76 -15.58 3.55
CA SER A 40 11.89 -14.96 4.86
C SER A 40 13.16 -14.09 4.94
N ARG A 41 13.30 -13.30 6.01
CA ARG A 41 14.51 -12.50 6.24
C ARG A 41 15.77 -13.37 6.38
N ASP A 42 15.62 -14.60 6.85
CA ASP A 42 16.71 -15.54 7.11
C ASP A 42 16.96 -16.50 5.94
N GLY A 43 16.30 -16.29 4.79
CA GLY A 43 16.50 -17.07 3.58
C GLY A 43 15.59 -18.30 3.43
N GLN A 44 14.66 -18.54 4.36
CA GLN A 44 13.71 -19.66 4.24
C GLN A 44 12.69 -19.38 3.13
N ILE A 45 12.59 -20.30 2.16
CA ILE A 45 11.56 -20.24 1.12
C ILE A 45 10.22 -20.69 1.72
N PHE A 46 9.16 -19.92 1.45
CA PHE A 46 7.80 -20.25 1.85
C PHE A 46 7.10 -21.11 0.78
N LEU A 47 6.34 -22.13 1.23
CA LEU A 47 5.49 -22.93 0.35
C LEU A 47 4.29 -22.12 -0.19
N ILE A 48 3.78 -21.18 0.61
CA ILE A 48 2.72 -20.25 0.27
C ILE A 48 3.25 -18.85 0.56
N PRO A 49 3.17 -17.89 -0.38
CA PRO A 49 3.64 -16.53 -0.12
C PRO A 49 2.88 -15.87 1.02
N GLU A 50 3.59 -15.09 1.83
CA GLU A 50 2.98 -14.20 2.81
C GLU A 50 2.62 -12.87 2.16
N TYR A 51 1.46 -12.33 2.53
CA TYR A 51 0.97 -11.04 2.05
C TYR A 51 0.73 -10.08 3.21
N GLU A 52 1.29 -8.88 3.11
CA GLU A 52 1.06 -7.77 4.03
C GLU A 52 0.36 -6.64 3.27
N PHE A 53 -0.74 -6.13 3.83
CA PHE A 53 -1.55 -5.08 3.22
C PHE A 53 -1.57 -3.85 4.11
N GLU A 54 -1.10 -2.73 3.57
CA GLU A 54 -1.22 -1.41 4.19
C GLU A 54 -2.17 -0.56 3.35
N THR A 55 -3.10 0.14 4.00
CA THR A 55 -4.05 1.03 3.31
C THR A 55 -4.11 2.39 4.00
N TYR A 56 -4.21 3.44 3.20
CA TYR A 56 -4.20 4.83 3.64
C TYR A 56 -5.28 5.60 2.91
N TRP A 57 -6.10 6.32 3.66
CA TRP A 57 -7.15 7.17 3.11
C TRP A 57 -6.65 8.60 3.05
N THR A 58 -6.70 9.22 1.87
CA THR A 58 -6.17 10.56 1.68
C THR A 58 -6.90 11.29 0.56
N ASP A 59 -6.97 12.61 0.67
CA ASP A 59 -7.37 13.55 -0.38
C ASP A 59 -6.16 14.16 -1.11
N LEU A 60 -4.93 13.81 -0.73
CA LEU A 60 -3.72 14.34 -1.36
C LEU A 60 -3.52 13.77 -2.77
N GLU A 61 -3.33 14.67 -3.74
CA GLU A 61 -3.04 14.37 -5.15
C GLU A 61 -1.53 14.18 -5.41
N VAL A 62 -0.89 13.31 -4.64
CA VAL A 62 0.54 12.97 -4.79
C VAL A 62 0.73 11.50 -5.18
N PRO A 63 1.91 11.05 -5.63
CA PRO A 63 2.12 9.63 -5.88
C PRO A 63 1.91 8.75 -4.63
N PRO A 64 1.43 7.49 -4.76
CA PRO A 64 1.21 6.57 -3.64
C PRO A 64 2.37 6.45 -2.65
N HIS A 65 3.61 6.38 -3.15
CA HIS A 65 4.80 6.27 -2.30
C HIS A 65 5.00 7.50 -1.41
N VAL A 66 4.62 8.70 -1.88
CA VAL A 66 4.72 9.94 -1.10
C VAL A 66 3.73 9.93 0.06
N VAL A 67 2.49 9.47 -0.17
CA VAL A 67 1.49 9.31 0.90
C VAL A 67 2.02 8.38 1.99
N ILE A 68 2.55 7.23 1.59
CA ILE A 68 3.09 6.23 2.52
C ILE A 68 4.26 6.80 3.33
N SER A 69 5.18 7.52 2.68
CA SER A 69 6.28 8.19 3.37
C SER A 69 5.80 9.25 4.36
N LEU A 70 4.78 10.04 4.03
CA LEU A 70 4.20 11.03 4.94
C LEU A 70 3.60 10.35 6.18
N TYR A 71 2.90 9.22 6.01
CA TYR A 71 2.35 8.45 7.13
C TYR A 71 3.42 7.83 8.01
N HIS A 72 4.52 7.29 7.46
CA HIS A 72 5.61 6.73 8.26
C HIS A 72 6.41 7.78 9.04
N ASN A 73 6.31 9.06 8.69
CA ASN A 73 7.00 10.16 9.35
C ASN A 73 6.22 10.79 10.52
N HIS A 74 4.98 10.36 10.79
CA HIS A 74 4.09 10.89 11.83
C HIS A 74 4.00 9.94 13.02
#